data_AF-A0A9P3JIS2-F1
#
_entry.id   AF-A0A9P3JIS2-F1
#
_cell.length_a   1.000
_cell.length_b   1.000
_cell.length_c   1.000
_cell.angle_alpha   90.00
_cell.angle_beta   90.00
_cell.angle_gamma   90.00
#
_symmetry.space_group_name_H-M   'P 1'
#
loop_
_entity.id
_entity.type
_entity.pdbx_description
1 polymer ?
#
loop_
_entity_poly.entity_id
_entity_poly.type
_entity_poly.pdbx_seq_one_letter_code
_entity_poly.pdbx_strand_id
1 'polypeptide(L)'
;LEGWWMKGGGQEGCNIGLQQMKRILLMVQAALERKQLKTGIVSVDSFVQTTPRQIGTLNPFLARYNVHGYMSLAKNGTSSVEWTTQNFHVMKGIAKGQEKEVWVSEWGPLLRGGEDMDVALFMARSIIAAINILEATGGSFGRRLTPWHPGR
;
A
#
# COMPACT_ATOMS: atom_id res chain seq x y z
N LEU A 1 15.85 1.11 -12.97
CA LEU A 1 16.79 0.06 -12.55
C LEU A 1 16.06 -0.84 -11.56
N GLU A 2 15.94 -2.13 -11.87
CA GLU A 2 15.47 -3.15 -10.92
C GLU A 2 16.61 -3.53 -9.98
N GLY A 3 16.29 -4.05 -8.80
CA GLY A 3 17.26 -4.58 -7.85
C GLY A 3 17.11 -4.04 -6.44
N TRP A 4 17.97 -4.56 -5.56
CA TRP A 4 18.00 -4.24 -4.14
C TRP A 4 18.69 -2.91 -3.88
N TRP A 5 18.19 -2.21 -2.88
CA TRP A 5 18.79 -0.99 -2.37
C TRP A 5 18.65 -0.93 -0.86
N MET A 6 19.54 -0.14 -0.26
CA MET A 6 19.52 0.24 1.16
C MET A 6 19.35 1.75 1.25
N LYS A 7 18.34 2.22 1.97
CA LYS A 7 18.17 3.64 2.29
C LYS A 7 18.65 3.89 3.72
N GLY A 8 19.32 5.03 3.92
CA GLY A 8 19.87 5.44 5.22
C GLY A 8 18.88 5.20 6.36
N GLY A 9 19.36 4.61 7.46
CA GLY A 9 18.53 4.10 8.56
C GLY A 9 18.24 2.59 8.50
N GLY A 10 18.86 1.84 7.59
CA GLY A 10 18.79 0.37 7.55
C GLY A 10 17.55 -0.20 6.85
N GLN A 11 16.81 0.64 6.11
CA GLN A 11 15.66 0.17 5.35
C GLN A 11 16.11 -0.49 4.05
N GLU A 12 15.82 -1.79 3.94
CA GLU A 12 15.91 -2.55 2.70
C GLU A 12 14.76 -2.21 1.76
N GLY A 13 15.02 -2.26 0.45
CA GLY A 13 13.99 -2.22 -0.57
C GLY A 13 14.44 -2.91 -1.84
N CYS A 14 13.47 -3.35 -2.64
CA CYS A 14 13.72 -3.94 -3.95
C CYS A 14 12.79 -3.31 -4.97
N ASN A 15 13.36 -2.72 -6.02
CA ASN A 15 12.55 -2.27 -7.15
C ASN A 15 12.36 -3.42 -8.14
N ILE A 16 11.11 -3.74 -8.45
CA ILE A 16 10.73 -4.82 -9.37
C ILE A 16 9.80 -4.23 -10.43
N GLY A 17 10.10 -4.43 -11.70
CA GLY A 17 9.24 -4.03 -12.80
C GLY A 17 8.05 -4.97 -12.97
N LEU A 18 7.01 -4.51 -13.68
CA LEU A 18 5.75 -5.23 -13.81
C LEU A 18 5.89 -6.63 -14.46
N GLN A 19 6.74 -6.75 -15.48
CA GLN A 19 6.99 -8.04 -16.14
C GLN A 19 7.75 -9.00 -15.23
N GLN A 20 8.69 -8.50 -14.43
CA GLN A 20 9.42 -9.30 -13.46
C GLN A 20 8.52 -9.73 -12.31
N MET A 21 7.64 -8.85 -11.80
CA MET A 21 6.59 -9.22 -10.84
C MET A 21 5.71 -10.36 -11.38
N LYS A 22 5.24 -10.26 -12.63
CA LYS A 22 4.44 -11.32 -13.26
C LYS A 22 5.16 -12.67 -13.27
N ARG A 23 6.46 -12.68 -13.61
CA ARG A 23 7.29 -13.90 -13.57
C ARG A 23 7.40 -14.47 -12.16
N ILE A 24 7.63 -13.62 -11.16
CA ILE A 24 7.70 -14.01 -9.76
C ILE A 24 6.37 -14.63 -9.31
N LEU A 25 5.23 -14.01 -9.63
CA LEU A 25 3.91 -14.53 -9.27
C LEU A 25 3.65 -15.91 -9.89
N LEU A 26 4.03 -16.13 -11.15
CA LEU A 26 3.94 -17.45 -11.80
C LEU A 26 4.81 -18.49 -11.09
N MET A 27 6.03 -18.13 -10.71
CA MET A 27 6.94 -19.04 -9.99
C MET A 27 6.40 -19.40 -8.60
N VAL A 28 5.85 -18.41 -7.89
CA VAL A 28 5.23 -18.60 -6.57
C VAL A 28 4.00 -19.49 -6.70
N GLN A 29 3.10 -19.21 -7.65
CA GLN A 29 1.90 -20.02 -7.91
C GLN A 29 2.26 -21.49 -8.16
N ALA A 30 3.22 -21.75 -9.06
CA ALA A 30 3.69 -23.10 -9.34
C ALA A 30 4.31 -23.78 -8.10
N ALA A 31 4.99 -23.02 -7.24
CA ALA A 31 5.55 -23.56 -6.00
C ALA A 31 4.47 -23.89 -4.96
N LEU A 32 3.43 -23.07 -4.84
CA LEU A 32 2.27 -23.32 -3.98
C LEU A 32 1.53 -24.59 -4.42
N GLU A 33 1.29 -24.73 -5.72
CA GLU A 33 0.65 -25.92 -6.31
C GLU A 33 1.47 -27.19 -6.05
N ARG A 34 2.79 -27.17 -6.33
CA ARG A 34 3.68 -28.32 -6.06
C ARG A 34 3.69 -28.73 -4.59
N LYS A 35 3.57 -27.77 -3.67
CA LYS A 35 3.54 -28.02 -2.23
C LYS A 35 2.13 -28.25 -1.68
N GLN A 36 1.10 -28.22 -2.53
CA GLN A 36 -0.32 -28.37 -2.16
C GLN A 36 -0.76 -27.37 -1.07
N LEU A 37 -0.19 -26.16 -1.09
CA LEU A 37 -0.51 -25.12 -0.12
C LEU A 37 -1.75 -24.34 -0.55
N LYS A 38 -2.79 -24.38 0.29
CA LYS A 38 -4.05 -23.63 0.07
C LYS A 38 -3.93 -22.17 0.55
N THR A 39 -2.98 -21.43 -0.02
CA THR A 39 -2.80 -19.99 0.27
C THR A 39 -2.90 -19.17 -1.01
N GLY A 40 -3.43 -17.95 -0.90
CA GLY A 40 -3.48 -16.99 -1.99
C GLY A 40 -2.23 -16.13 -2.06
N ILE A 41 -2.02 -15.49 -3.21
CA ILE A 41 -0.96 -14.49 -3.40
C ILE A 41 -1.56 -13.10 -3.29
N VAL A 42 -0.85 -12.22 -2.58
CA VAL A 42 -1.22 -10.82 -2.36
C VAL A 42 -0.12 -9.93 -2.93
N SER A 43 -0.50 -8.96 -3.74
CA SER A 43 0.37 -7.99 -4.42
C SER A 43 -0.49 -6.73 -4.70
N VAL A 44 0.04 -5.53 -4.94
CA VAL A 44 1.39 -5.16 -5.37
C VAL A 44 2.27 -4.69 -4.22
N ASP A 45 1.66 -4.46 -3.05
CA ASP A 45 2.35 -3.95 -1.85
C ASP A 45 3.10 -2.66 -2.14
N SER A 46 2.39 -1.71 -2.75
CA SER A 46 2.93 -0.46 -3.23
C SER A 46 2.00 0.69 -2.90
N PHE A 47 2.51 1.91 -3.09
CA PHE A 47 1.75 3.14 -2.98
C PHE A 47 0.44 3.10 -3.79
N VAL A 48 -0.65 3.60 -3.20
CA VAL A 48 -1.97 3.69 -3.85
C VAL A 48 -1.95 4.43 -5.18
N GLN A 49 -0.96 5.28 -5.40
CA GLN A 49 -0.86 6.10 -6.61
C GLN A 49 -0.24 5.34 -7.79
N THR A 50 0.52 4.28 -7.52
CA THR A 50 1.12 3.41 -8.55
C THR A 50 0.33 2.12 -8.75
N THR A 51 -0.37 1.67 -7.71
CA THR A 51 -1.09 0.39 -7.68
C THR A 51 -2.14 0.21 -8.80
N PRO A 52 -3.01 1.19 -9.12
CA PRO A 52 -4.02 1.04 -10.18
C PRO A 52 -3.44 0.60 -11.53
N ARG A 53 -2.24 1.08 -11.89
CA ARG A 53 -1.59 0.74 -13.17
C ARG A 53 -1.05 -0.68 -13.19
N GLN A 54 -0.75 -1.25 -12.02
CA GLN A 54 -0.08 -2.54 -11.89
C GLN A 54 -1.09 -3.69 -11.77
N ILE A 55 -2.20 -3.48 -11.04
CA ILE A 55 -3.17 -4.54 -10.73
C ILE A 55 -3.89 -5.09 -11.97
N GLY A 56 -4.14 -4.27 -12.99
CA GLY A 56 -4.82 -4.74 -14.20
C GLY A 56 -4.06 -5.86 -14.94
N THR A 57 -2.72 -5.84 -14.92
CA THR A 57 -1.90 -6.89 -15.55
C THR A 57 -1.72 -8.12 -14.65
N LEU A 58 -1.74 -7.94 -13.33
CA LEU A 58 -1.43 -8.99 -12.36
C LEU A 58 -2.68 -9.72 -11.85
N ASN A 59 -3.88 -9.20 -12.11
CA ASN A 59 -5.14 -9.68 -11.55
C ASN A 59 -5.34 -11.22 -11.56
N PRO A 60 -5.04 -11.96 -12.65
CA PRO A 60 -5.31 -13.40 -12.69
C PRO A 60 -4.56 -14.21 -11.61
N PHE A 61 -3.47 -13.66 -11.06
CA PHE A 61 -2.63 -14.35 -10.08
C PHE A 61 -2.95 -13.97 -8.63
N LEU A 62 -3.80 -12.96 -8.42
CA LEU A 62 -3.99 -12.36 -7.11
C LEU A 62 -5.29 -12.86 -6.46
N ALA A 63 -5.18 -13.29 -5.21
CA ALA A 63 -6.36 -13.60 -4.39
C ALA A 63 -7.10 -12.32 -3.97
N ARG A 64 -6.35 -11.25 -3.72
CA ARG A 64 -6.83 -9.92 -3.34
C ARG A 64 -5.79 -8.87 -3.71
N TYR A 65 -6.20 -7.62 -3.79
CA TYR A 65 -5.29 -6.50 -4.00
C TYR A 65 -4.76 -5.98 -2.69
N ASN A 66 -3.49 -5.57 -2.71
CA ASN A 66 -2.84 -4.93 -1.57
C ASN A 66 -2.19 -3.61 -1.98
N VAL A 67 -2.33 -2.63 -1.10
CA VAL A 67 -1.92 -1.25 -1.32
C VAL A 67 -1.43 -0.59 -0.03
N HIS A 68 -0.57 0.41 -0.15
CA HIS A 68 -0.17 1.29 0.93
C HIS A 68 -0.98 2.58 0.89
N GLY A 69 -1.67 2.89 1.99
CA GLY A 69 -2.52 4.06 2.18
C GLY A 69 -1.78 5.29 2.72
N TYR A 70 -0.48 5.38 2.47
CA TYR A 70 0.35 6.49 2.94
C TYR A 70 -0.16 7.85 2.43
N MET A 71 -0.19 8.82 3.33
CA MET A 71 -0.58 10.20 3.04
C MET A 71 0.46 11.17 3.63
N SER A 72 0.57 12.36 3.06
CA SER A 72 1.47 13.42 3.55
C SER A 72 0.67 14.49 4.29
N LEU A 73 1.12 14.82 5.50
CA LEU A 73 0.69 16.02 6.23
C LEU A 73 1.88 16.98 6.30
N ALA A 74 1.82 18.07 5.53
CA ALA A 74 2.86 19.09 5.55
C ALA A 74 2.70 20.01 6.77
N LYS A 75 3.80 20.61 7.24
CA LYS A 75 3.82 21.51 8.42
C LYS A 75 2.90 22.74 8.28
N ASN A 76 2.55 23.13 7.06
CA ASN A 76 1.63 24.23 6.76
C ASN A 76 0.15 23.79 6.70
N GLY A 77 -0.17 22.56 7.12
CA GLY A 77 -1.53 22.00 7.07
C GLY A 77 -1.96 21.50 5.69
N THR A 78 -1.11 21.60 4.65
CA THR A 78 -1.41 21.00 3.35
C THR A 78 -1.38 19.48 3.46
N SER A 79 -2.45 18.84 3.00
CA SER A 79 -2.67 17.40 3.15
C SER A 79 -2.84 16.74 1.79
N SER A 80 -2.23 15.57 1.58
CA SER A 80 -2.46 14.77 0.36
C SER A 80 -3.74 13.93 0.42
N VAL A 81 -4.62 14.16 1.41
CA VAL A 81 -5.84 13.37 1.64
C VAL A 81 -6.73 13.33 0.40
N GLU A 82 -6.96 14.46 -0.26
CA GLU A 82 -7.84 14.52 -1.45
C GLU A 82 -7.29 13.64 -2.58
N TRP A 83 -5.98 13.73 -2.85
CA TRP A 83 -5.35 12.95 -3.90
C TRP A 83 -5.34 11.45 -3.60
N THR A 84 -5.07 11.06 -2.35
CA THR A 84 -5.17 9.66 -1.93
C THR A 84 -6.61 9.15 -2.03
N THR A 85 -7.58 9.99 -1.63
CA THR A 85 -9.01 9.67 -1.72
C THR A 85 -9.46 9.45 -3.16
N GLN A 86 -9.00 10.27 -4.10
CA GLN A 86 -9.27 10.08 -5.52
C GLN A 86 -8.72 8.73 -6.02
N ASN A 87 -7.52 8.34 -5.60
CA ASN A 87 -6.95 7.03 -5.96
C ASN A 87 -7.72 5.87 -5.30
N PHE A 88 -8.30 6.04 -4.12
CA PHE A 88 -9.19 5.05 -3.51
C PHE A 88 -10.45 4.81 -4.36
N HIS A 89 -11.05 5.85 -4.93
CA HIS A 89 -12.18 5.67 -5.85
C HIS A 89 -11.79 4.86 -7.09
N VAL A 90 -10.63 5.15 -7.69
CA VAL A 90 -10.13 4.41 -8.85
C VAL A 90 -9.88 2.94 -8.48
N MET A 91 -9.20 2.70 -7.37
CA MET A 91 -8.92 1.35 -6.87
C MET A 91 -10.19 0.55 -6.58
N LYS A 92 -11.20 1.18 -5.95
CA LYS A 92 -12.50 0.54 -5.72
C LYS A 92 -13.19 0.15 -7.02
N GLY A 93 -13.18 1.03 -8.03
CA GLY A 93 -13.75 0.73 -9.34
C GLY A 93 -13.10 -0.50 -9.98
N ILE A 94 -11.77 -0.58 -9.93
CA ILE A 94 -11.02 -1.73 -10.47
C ILE A 94 -11.32 -3.00 -9.67
N ALA A 95 -11.26 -2.93 -8.34
CA ALA A 95 -11.52 -4.06 -7.45
C ALA A 95 -12.93 -4.64 -7.65
N LYS A 96 -13.96 -3.79 -7.71
CA LYS A 96 -15.34 -4.22 -7.99
C LYS A 96 -15.46 -4.84 -9.38
N GLY A 97 -14.88 -4.22 -10.40
CA GLY A 97 -14.92 -4.74 -11.77
C GLY A 97 -14.17 -6.05 -11.97
N GLN A 98 -13.32 -6.44 -11.03
CA GLN A 98 -12.54 -7.69 -11.06
C GLN A 98 -12.95 -8.68 -9.95
N GLU A 99 -13.99 -8.35 -9.18
CA GLU A 99 -14.49 -9.14 -8.05
C GLU A 99 -13.38 -9.49 -7.04
N LYS A 100 -12.51 -8.53 -6.73
CA LYS A 100 -11.41 -8.68 -5.77
C LYS A 100 -11.63 -7.82 -4.55
N GLU A 101 -11.25 -8.37 -3.39
CA GLU A 101 -11.10 -7.59 -2.17
C GLU A 101 -9.85 -6.71 -2.22
N VAL A 102 -9.86 -5.62 -1.46
CA VAL A 102 -8.69 -4.75 -1.27
C VAL A 102 -8.29 -4.72 0.20
N TRP A 103 -7.00 -4.90 0.46
CA TRP A 103 -6.36 -4.72 1.76
C TRP A 103 -5.42 -3.52 1.69
N VAL A 104 -5.49 -2.64 2.69
CA VAL A 104 -4.45 -1.63 2.89
C VAL A 104 -3.44 -2.06 3.95
N SER A 105 -2.32 -2.66 3.55
CA SER A 105 -1.33 -3.27 4.45
C SER A 105 -0.43 -2.29 5.19
N GLU A 106 -0.32 -1.05 4.72
CA GLU A 106 0.51 -0.04 5.37
C GLU A 106 -0.16 1.34 5.38
N TRP A 107 -0.02 2.02 6.51
CA TRP A 107 -0.56 3.34 6.77
C TRP A 107 0.44 4.18 7.55
N GLY A 108 0.48 5.47 7.27
CA GLY A 108 1.25 6.41 8.07
C GLY A 108 1.35 7.79 7.43
N PRO A 109 1.80 8.79 8.21
CA PRO A 109 2.25 10.05 7.64
C PRO A 109 3.61 9.84 6.96
N LEU A 110 3.71 10.09 5.66
CA LEU A 110 5.00 10.10 4.94
C LEU A 110 5.92 11.21 5.44
N LEU A 111 5.32 12.32 5.86
CA LEU A 111 5.95 13.45 6.53
C LEU A 111 5.12 13.73 7.78
N ARG A 112 5.78 13.72 8.95
CA ARG A 112 5.15 14.11 10.21
C ARG A 112 5.40 15.60 10.41
N GLY A 113 4.37 16.40 10.20
CA GLY A 113 4.30 17.80 10.61
C GLY A 113 3.06 18.01 11.48
N GLY A 114 3.07 19.06 12.31
CA GLY A 114 1.98 19.37 13.23
C GLY A 114 2.07 18.66 14.58
N GLU A 115 1.08 18.91 15.42
CA GLU A 115 0.97 18.37 16.77
C GLU A 115 0.48 16.92 16.76
N ASP A 116 0.68 16.18 17.85
CA ASP A 116 0.31 14.76 17.95
C ASP A 116 -1.18 14.52 17.69
N MET A 117 -2.03 15.44 18.13
CA MET A 117 -3.47 15.39 17.88
C MET A 117 -3.80 15.54 16.39
N ASP A 118 -3.11 16.44 15.68
CA ASP A 118 -3.32 16.65 14.24
C ASP A 118 -2.93 15.40 13.45
N VAL A 119 -1.81 14.78 13.82
CA VAL A 119 -1.34 13.52 13.23
C VAL A 119 -2.33 12.39 13.51
N ALA A 120 -2.86 12.29 14.73
CA ALA A 120 -3.84 11.27 15.09
C ALA A 120 -5.16 11.44 14.32
N LEU A 121 -5.68 12.67 14.24
CA LEU A 121 -6.89 12.99 13.48
C LEU A 121 -6.69 12.75 11.98
N PHE A 122 -5.53 13.10 11.46
CA PHE A 122 -5.15 12.81 10.08
C PHE A 122 -5.14 11.31 9.80
N MET A 123 -4.51 10.50 10.67
CA MET A 123 -4.49 9.05 10.55
C MET A 123 -5.90 8.45 10.61
N ALA A 124 -6.75 8.94 11.52
CA ALA A 124 -8.14 8.49 11.61
C ALA A 124 -8.91 8.78 10.32
N ARG A 125 -8.76 9.97 9.72
CA ARG A 125 -9.38 10.31 8.43
C ARG A 125 -8.94 9.38 7.31
N SER A 126 -7.66 9.01 7.28
CA SER A 126 -7.12 8.07 6.29
C SER A 126 -7.75 6.69 6.39
N ILE A 127 -7.89 6.17 7.61
CA ILE A 127 -8.52 4.87 7.88
C ILE A 127 -10.00 4.91 7.48
N ILE A 128 -10.72 5.96 7.89
CA ILE A 128 -12.13 6.17 7.52
C ILE A 128 -12.28 6.21 5.99
N ALA A 129 -11.38 6.87 5.28
CA ALA A 129 -11.38 6.89 3.82
C ALA A 129 -11.15 5.50 3.21
N ALA A 130 -10.25 4.67 3.75
CA ALA A 130 -10.14 3.29 3.26
C ALA A 130 -11.42 2.49 3.45
N ILE A 131 -12.01 2.57 4.64
CA ILE A 131 -13.17 1.75 4.97
C ILE A 131 -14.36 2.21 4.12
N ASN A 132 -14.64 3.50 4.06
CA ASN A 132 -15.87 4.01 3.44
C ASN A 132 -15.73 4.25 1.93
N ILE A 133 -14.54 4.63 1.46
CA ILE A 133 -14.32 4.97 0.05
C ILE A 133 -13.74 3.79 -0.69
N LEU A 134 -12.63 3.22 -0.22
CA LEU A 134 -12.01 2.05 -0.86
C LEU A 134 -12.79 0.75 -0.60
N GLU A 135 -13.61 0.70 0.45
CA GLU A 135 -14.24 -0.53 0.95
C GLU A 135 -13.19 -1.61 1.28
N ALA A 136 -12.08 -1.19 1.89
CA ALA A 136 -11.02 -2.11 2.30
C ALA A 136 -11.54 -3.13 3.32
N THR A 137 -11.27 -4.42 3.10
CA THR A 137 -11.75 -5.51 3.97
C THR A 137 -10.80 -5.82 5.13
N GLY A 138 -9.64 -5.15 5.18
CA GLY A 138 -8.66 -5.27 6.24
C GLY A 138 -7.56 -4.21 6.15
N GLY A 139 -6.77 -4.07 7.22
CA GLY A 139 -5.65 -3.14 7.29
C GLY A 139 -4.61 -3.48 8.35
N SER A 140 -3.36 -3.06 8.15
CA SER A 140 -2.28 -3.15 9.15
C SER A 140 -1.48 -1.86 9.22
N PHE A 141 -1.02 -1.47 10.41
CA PHE A 141 -0.20 -0.28 10.57
C PHE A 141 1.26 -0.56 10.24
N GLY A 142 1.86 0.26 9.39
CA GLY A 142 3.30 0.24 9.14
C GLY A 142 4.02 0.89 10.32
N ARG A 143 4.90 0.16 11.01
CA ARG A 143 5.74 0.74 12.07
C ARG A 143 6.91 1.47 11.40
N ARG A 144 6.89 2.79 11.33
CA ARG A 144 8.09 3.55 10.90
C ARG A 144 9.13 3.51 12.03
N LEU A 145 10.29 2.94 11.75
CA LEU A 145 11.47 2.87 12.65
C LEU A 145 12.23 4.20 12.77
N THR A 146 11.64 5.35 12.45
CA THR A 146 12.29 6.63 12.74
C THR A 146 12.20 6.92 14.23
N PRO A 147 13.33 7.06 14.97
CA PRO A 147 13.29 7.43 16.36
C PRO A 147 12.55 8.75 16.51
N TRP A 148 11.64 8.80 17.47
CA TRP A 148 11.11 10.04 18.00
C TRP A 148 12.30 10.82 18.59
N HIS A 149 12.65 11.94 17.97
CA HIS A 149 13.52 12.94 18.57
C HIS A 149 12.64 14.07 19.11
N PRO A 150 12.35 14.10 20.41
CA PRO A 150 11.78 15.28 21.04
C PRO A 150 12.87 16.36 21.07
N GLY A 151 12.61 17.47 20.38
CA GLY A 151 13.41 18.68 20.52
C GLY A 151 14.60 18.79 19.59
N ARG A 152 14.45 19.65 18.58
CA ARG A 152 15.34 20.79 18.33
C ARG A 152 14.49 21.97 17.86
#